data_AF-A0A091N126-F1
#
_entry.id   AF-A0A091N126-F1
#
_cell.length_a   1.000
_cell.length_b   1.000
_cell.length_c   1.000
_cell.angle_alpha   90.00
_cell.angle_beta   90.00
_cell.angle_gamma   90.00
#
_symmetry.space_group_name_H-M   'P 1'
#
loop_
_entity.id
_entity.type
_entity.pdbx_description
1 polymer ?
#
loop_
_entity_poly.entity_id
_entity_poly.type
_entity_poly.pdbx_seq_one_letter_code
_entity_poly.pdbx_strand_id
1 'polypeptide(L)'
;SMPSEMLLKIFSYLDAVSLLSVGCVNKHFYDLANDNRIWLKIYSRCFQPKRKIWKMKSEQTETVSLGCAALHDKKPGHWKKEYISKQTAAVKARVMRLVKPVDPYTGFPCKNKEAIKASGLSWIIILKDKSGKEHVIEKANLSFKDTSVSILWYSPDWPSLDILSTLKLFGVTPLLPDQSRDPSKNRPCRRSLIAEYHLANLTESSVAVGADKLVQLFSLNPGLLIGIWKEKNEIAFVMASLHYHQLLERSILGSATVQYVPPPNKPVLDDIDPEYGLHDYSLHLHMHGRSCSFLCVTFKSLFCRKG
;
A
#
# COMPACT_ATOMS: atom_id res chain seq x y z
N SER A 1 -38.83 -11.98 -0.52
CA SER A 1 -37.69 -11.04 -0.48
C SER A 1 -38.08 -9.80 0.31
N MET A 2 -37.15 -9.22 1.08
CA MET A 2 -37.40 -8.02 1.87
C MET A 2 -37.54 -6.77 0.96
N PRO A 3 -38.45 -5.81 1.25
CA PRO A 3 -38.57 -4.57 0.47
C PRO A 3 -37.31 -3.69 0.54
N SER A 4 -37.06 -2.91 -0.52
CA SER A 4 -35.88 -2.04 -0.64
C SER A 4 -35.84 -0.97 0.46
N GLU A 5 -36.99 -0.49 0.90
CA GLU A 5 -37.14 0.51 1.96
C GLU A 5 -36.67 -0.04 3.31
N MET A 6 -36.95 -1.32 3.59
CA MET A 6 -36.50 -1.98 4.81
C MET A 6 -34.99 -2.23 4.76
N LEU A 7 -34.45 -2.63 3.61
CA LEU A 7 -33.01 -2.78 3.40
C LEU A 7 -32.26 -1.45 3.56
N LEU A 8 -32.77 -0.35 2.99
CA LEU A 8 -32.19 0.98 3.16
C LEU A 8 -32.21 1.44 4.62
N LYS A 9 -33.30 1.11 5.35
CA LYS A 9 -33.37 1.38 6.79
C LYS A 9 -32.29 0.61 7.55
N ILE A 10 -32.09 -0.67 7.27
CA ILE A 10 -31.01 -1.49 7.84
C ILE A 10 -29.64 -0.90 7.49
N PHE A 11 -29.40 -0.58 6.21
CA PHE A 11 -28.12 -0.05 5.73
C PHE A 11 -27.80 1.31 6.34
N SER A 12 -28.82 2.11 6.70
CA SER A 12 -28.63 3.40 7.37
C SER A 12 -28.04 3.33 8.78
N TYR A 13 -27.99 2.14 9.38
CA TYR A 13 -27.35 1.86 10.67
C TYR A 13 -25.91 1.33 10.53
N LEU A 14 -25.51 0.93 9.32
CA LEU A 14 -24.17 0.40 9.07
C LEU A 14 -23.12 1.52 9.04
N ASP A 15 -21.90 1.18 9.43
CA ASP A 15 -20.75 2.06 9.25
C ASP A 15 -20.24 2.00 7.80
N ALA A 16 -19.35 2.91 7.43
CA ALA A 16 -18.86 3.00 6.06
C ALA A 16 -18.14 1.72 5.60
N VAL A 17 -17.46 0.98 6.49
CA VAL A 17 -16.78 -0.28 6.13
C VAL A 17 -17.80 -1.37 5.84
N SER A 18 -18.76 -1.57 6.75
CA SER A 18 -19.80 -2.58 6.54
C SER A 18 -20.65 -2.28 5.30
N LEU A 19 -20.95 -1.00 5.03
CA LEU A 19 -21.71 -0.60 3.84
C LEU A 19 -20.95 -0.88 2.54
N LEU A 20 -19.62 -0.71 2.52
CA LEU A 20 -18.78 -1.11 1.39
C LEU A 20 -18.80 -2.63 1.18
N SER A 21 -18.70 -3.40 2.26
CA SER A 21 -18.73 -4.87 2.20
C SER A 21 -20.08 -5.41 1.71
N VAL A 22 -21.20 -4.82 2.16
CA VAL A 22 -22.55 -5.15 1.68
C VAL A 22 -22.69 -4.92 0.17
N GLY A 23 -22.07 -3.86 -0.35
CA GLY A 23 -22.08 -3.59 -1.79
C GLY A 23 -21.35 -4.64 -2.63
N CYS A 24 -20.52 -5.50 -2.04
CA CYS A 24 -19.84 -6.58 -2.74
C CYS A 24 -20.66 -7.88 -2.81
N VAL A 25 -21.84 -7.95 -2.16
CA VAL A 25 -22.63 -9.18 -2.06
C VAL A 25 -23.39 -9.48 -3.35
N ASN A 26 -24.11 -8.51 -3.89
CA ASN A 26 -24.85 -8.65 -5.15
C ASN A 26 -25.16 -7.26 -5.76
N LYS A 27 -25.63 -7.24 -7.02
CA LYS A 27 -25.94 -5.99 -7.75
C LYS A 27 -27.00 -5.13 -7.07
N HIS A 28 -28.05 -5.73 -6.53
CA HIS A 28 -29.11 -5.00 -5.84
C HIS A 28 -28.59 -4.31 -4.56
N PHE A 29 -27.78 -5.02 -3.77
CA PHE A 29 -27.14 -4.48 -2.57
C PHE A 29 -26.09 -3.42 -2.92
N TYR A 30 -25.38 -3.59 -4.04
CA TYR A 30 -24.47 -2.56 -4.56
C TYR A 30 -25.21 -1.24 -4.83
N ASP A 31 -26.35 -1.30 -5.53
CA ASP A 31 -27.13 -0.10 -5.86
C ASP A 31 -27.67 0.57 -4.59
N LEU A 32 -28.25 -0.20 -3.67
CA LEU A 32 -28.76 0.31 -2.39
C LEU A 32 -27.64 0.84 -1.48
N ALA A 33 -26.48 0.19 -1.45
CA ALA A 33 -25.33 0.63 -0.67
C ALA A 33 -24.69 1.91 -1.23
N ASN A 34 -25.00 2.30 -2.47
CA ASN A 34 -24.58 3.57 -3.06
C ASN A 34 -25.61 4.71 -2.85
N ASP A 35 -26.61 4.50 -2.00
CA ASP A 35 -27.61 5.51 -1.70
C ASP A 35 -26.99 6.81 -1.15
N ASN A 36 -27.31 7.93 -1.80
CA ASN A 36 -26.73 9.23 -1.48
C ASN A 36 -27.18 9.76 -0.12
N ARG A 37 -28.36 9.36 0.40
CA ARG A 37 -28.85 9.82 1.71
C ARG A 37 -28.05 9.17 2.84
N ILE A 38 -27.77 7.87 2.75
CA ILE A 38 -26.95 7.15 3.72
C ILE A 38 -25.52 7.75 3.75
N TRP A 39 -24.90 7.93 2.58
CA TRP A 39 -23.54 8.48 2.52
C TRP A 39 -23.45 9.94 2.93
N LEU A 40 -24.44 10.77 2.63
CA LEU A 40 -24.48 12.15 3.12
C LEU A 40 -24.57 12.20 4.66
N LYS A 41 -25.35 11.31 5.27
CA LYS A 41 -25.44 11.19 6.73
C LYS A 41 -24.09 10.79 7.35
N ILE A 42 -23.40 9.82 6.74
CA ILE A 42 -22.04 9.41 7.18
C ILE A 42 -21.06 10.58 7.01
N TYR A 43 -21.03 11.20 5.84
CA TYR A 43 -20.16 12.34 5.54
C TYR A 43 -20.36 13.49 6.53
N SER A 44 -21.62 13.86 6.81
CA SER A 44 -21.95 14.96 7.71
C SER A 44 -21.58 14.67 9.16
N ARG A 45 -21.65 13.39 9.59
CA ARG A 45 -21.19 12.97 10.93
C ARG A 45 -19.68 13.07 11.07
N CYS A 46 -18.93 12.60 10.08
CA CYS A 46 -17.46 12.57 10.12
C CYS A 46 -16.82 13.94 9.86
N PHE A 47 -17.47 14.80 9.07
CA PHE A 47 -16.89 16.06 8.59
C PHE A 47 -17.74 17.29 8.93
N GLN A 48 -18.33 17.31 10.13
CA GLN A 48 -19.00 18.50 10.67
C GLN A 48 -18.13 19.75 10.41
N PRO A 49 -18.69 20.82 9.82
CA PRO A 49 -18.02 22.11 9.85
C PRO A 49 -17.75 22.42 11.32
N LYS A 50 -16.51 22.71 11.69
CA LYS A 50 -16.24 23.33 12.99
C LYS A 50 -17.10 24.59 13.01
N ARG A 51 -18.21 24.59 13.77
CA ARG A 51 -19.00 25.80 14.03
C ARG A 51 -17.99 26.80 14.59
N LYS A 52 -17.54 27.74 13.77
CA LYS A 52 -16.96 28.96 14.30
C LYS A 52 -18.06 29.52 15.18
N ILE A 53 -17.80 29.61 16.48
CA ILE A 53 -18.68 30.23 17.45
C ILE A 53 -18.73 31.70 17.05
N TRP A 54 -19.59 32.03 16.09
CA TRP A 54 -19.96 33.39 15.80
C TRP A 54 -21.26 33.60 16.56
N LYS A 55 -21.14 34.23 17.73
CA LYS A 55 -22.29 34.76 18.46
C LYS A 55 -22.94 35.79 17.57
N MET A 56 -24.01 35.41 16.89
CA MET A 56 -24.93 36.35 16.26
C MET A 56 -26.32 36.04 16.81
N LYS A 57 -26.88 37.04 17.50
CA LYS A 57 -28.17 36.94 18.18
C LYS A 57 -29.30 36.82 17.15
N SER A 58 -30.19 35.87 17.44
CA SER A 58 -31.63 35.82 17.13
C SER A 58 -32.12 35.81 15.66
N GLU A 59 -33.09 34.91 15.45
CA GLU A 59 -34.20 34.92 14.49
C GLU A 59 -33.89 34.71 13.00
N GLN A 60 -33.85 33.45 12.58
CA GLN A 60 -34.98 32.83 11.87
C GLN A 60 -34.71 31.34 11.60
N THR A 61 -35.70 30.53 11.92
CA THR A 61 -35.74 29.09 11.83
C THR A 61 -35.96 28.66 10.38
N GLU A 62 -34.89 28.49 9.60
CA GLU A 62 -34.97 27.78 8.29
C GLU A 62 -33.67 27.01 7.99
N THR A 63 -33.42 25.91 8.72
CA THR A 63 -32.28 25.00 8.45
C THR A 63 -32.71 23.55 8.21
N VAL A 64 -33.75 23.31 7.43
CA VAL A 64 -34.16 21.93 7.07
C VAL A 64 -34.37 21.69 5.56
N SER A 65 -34.42 22.71 4.70
CA SER A 65 -34.86 22.52 3.30
C SER A 65 -33.74 22.34 2.25
N LEU A 66 -32.56 22.94 2.41
CA LEU A 66 -31.56 22.97 1.32
C LEU A 66 -30.83 21.64 1.04
N GLY A 67 -30.89 20.66 1.96
CA GLY A 67 -30.19 19.38 1.81
C GLY A 67 -30.89 18.37 0.88
N CYS A 68 -32.22 18.40 0.82
CA CYS A 68 -33.02 17.42 0.07
C CYS A 68 -33.14 17.76 -1.42
N ALA A 69 -33.22 19.05 -1.78
CA ALA A 69 -33.31 19.47 -3.18
C ALA A 69 -32.02 19.17 -3.98
N ALA A 70 -30.85 19.39 -3.38
CA ALA A 70 -29.54 19.11 -4.00
C ALA A 70 -29.14 17.62 -4.02
N LEU A 71 -29.95 16.74 -3.41
CA LEU A 71 -29.70 15.29 -3.37
C LEU A 71 -30.22 14.56 -4.61
N HIS A 72 -31.30 15.07 -5.23
CA HIS A 72 -31.94 14.42 -6.38
C HIS A 72 -31.20 14.64 -7.70
N ASP A 73 -30.35 15.67 -7.79
CA ASP A 73 -29.61 16.03 -9.00
C ASP A 73 -28.22 15.34 -9.11
N LYS A 74 -27.83 14.57 -8.09
CA LYS A 74 -26.50 13.95 -8.01
C LYS A 74 -26.57 12.47 -8.38
N LYS A 75 -25.62 12.04 -9.22
CA LYS A 75 -25.44 10.63 -9.59
C LYS A 75 -25.37 9.73 -8.34
N PRO A 76 -25.92 8.51 -8.38
CA PRO A 76 -25.78 7.53 -7.30
C PRO A 76 -24.31 7.33 -6.89
N GLY A 77 -24.06 7.22 -5.57
CA GLY A 77 -22.71 7.06 -5.03
C GLY A 77 -21.83 8.31 -5.07
N HIS A 78 -22.36 9.49 -5.41
CA HIS A 78 -21.60 10.76 -5.34
C HIS A 78 -21.00 10.98 -3.95
N TRP A 79 -21.82 10.90 -2.89
CA TRP A 79 -21.35 11.16 -1.53
C TRP A 79 -20.39 10.09 -1.00
N LYS A 80 -20.50 8.85 -1.49
CA LYS A 80 -19.50 7.79 -1.25
C LYS A 80 -18.13 8.17 -1.81
N LYS A 81 -18.10 8.65 -3.06
CA LYS A 81 -16.84 9.10 -3.70
C LYS A 81 -16.23 10.28 -2.97
N GLU A 82 -17.03 11.28 -2.62
CA GLU A 82 -16.58 12.45 -1.83
C GLU A 82 -16.02 12.04 -0.47
N TYR A 83 -16.72 11.13 0.23
CA TYR A 83 -16.26 10.62 1.52
C TYR A 83 -14.90 9.92 1.43
N ILE A 84 -14.75 8.98 0.48
CA ILE A 84 -13.49 8.25 0.25
C ILE A 84 -12.38 9.21 -0.19
N SER A 85 -12.69 10.16 -1.09
CA SER A 85 -11.74 11.17 -1.57
C SER A 85 -11.20 12.01 -0.42
N LYS A 86 -12.09 12.50 0.45
CA LYS A 86 -11.72 13.33 1.60
C LYS A 86 -10.89 12.57 2.64
N GLN A 87 -11.24 11.31 2.92
CA GLN A 87 -10.43 10.43 3.77
C GLN A 87 -9.03 10.21 3.18
N THR A 88 -8.96 9.90 1.89
CA THR A 88 -7.71 9.70 1.16
C THR A 88 -6.83 10.96 1.19
N ALA A 89 -7.44 12.13 0.97
CA ALA A 89 -6.75 13.42 1.01
C ALA A 89 -6.21 13.74 2.41
N ALA A 90 -6.96 13.43 3.46
CA ALA A 90 -6.52 13.61 4.85
C ALA A 90 -5.29 12.76 5.17
N VAL A 91 -5.28 11.49 4.75
CA VAL A 91 -4.12 10.60 4.92
C VAL A 91 -2.93 11.12 4.12
N LYS A 92 -3.13 11.45 2.85
CA LYS A 92 -2.07 11.99 1.98
C LYS A 92 -1.44 13.25 2.60
N ALA A 93 -2.25 14.15 3.16
CA ALA A 93 -1.76 15.35 3.84
C ALA A 93 -0.93 15.02 5.09
N ARG A 94 -1.34 14.01 5.89
CA ARG A 94 -0.56 13.55 7.06
C ARG A 94 0.78 12.96 6.63
N VAL A 95 0.77 12.07 5.63
CA VAL A 95 1.97 11.44 5.08
C VAL A 95 2.92 12.49 4.51
N MET A 96 2.42 13.43 3.70
CA MET A 96 3.21 14.50 3.09
C MET A 96 3.96 15.34 4.12
N ARG A 97 3.35 15.63 5.28
CA ARG A 97 4.03 16.35 6.38
C ARG A 97 5.18 15.54 6.98
N LEU A 98 5.07 14.22 7.02
CA LEU A 98 6.09 13.34 7.57
C LEU A 98 7.23 13.12 6.58
N VAL A 99 6.95 13.10 5.28
CA VAL A 99 8.00 12.90 4.25
C VAL A 99 8.72 14.18 3.81
N LYS A 100 8.17 15.36 4.15
CA LYS A 100 8.78 16.66 3.82
C LYS A 100 10.20 16.86 4.37
N PRO A 101 10.53 16.53 5.64
CA PRO A 101 11.90 16.63 6.13
C PRO A 101 12.76 15.54 5.48
N VAL A 102 13.79 15.97 4.75
CA VAL A 102 14.76 15.08 4.08
C VAL A 102 16.05 15.06 4.88
N ASP A 103 16.60 13.88 5.04
CA ASP A 103 17.89 13.67 5.69
C ASP A 103 19.01 14.17 4.77
N PRO A 104 19.89 15.08 5.24
CA PRO A 104 20.93 15.67 4.40
C PRO A 104 22.06 14.70 4.02
N TYR A 105 22.19 13.57 4.71
CA TYR A 105 23.21 12.56 4.44
C TYR A 105 22.75 11.48 3.48
N THR A 106 21.46 11.10 3.54
CA THR A 106 20.91 10.01 2.73
C THR A 106 20.02 10.50 1.58
N GLY A 107 19.53 11.74 1.63
CA GLY A 107 18.59 12.28 0.63
C GLY A 107 17.18 11.68 0.72
N PHE A 108 16.87 10.88 1.75
CA PHE A 108 15.55 10.28 1.97
C PHE A 108 14.76 10.98 3.08
N PRO A 109 13.43 10.82 3.10
CA PRO A 109 12.63 11.37 4.19
C PRO A 109 13.02 10.82 5.57
N CYS A 110 13.24 11.70 6.56
CA CYS A 110 13.69 11.28 7.89
C CYS A 110 12.68 10.40 8.65
N LYS A 111 11.40 10.48 8.28
CA LYS A 111 10.29 9.85 9.02
C LYS A 111 9.54 8.80 8.18
N ASN A 112 10.26 8.02 7.38
CA ASN A 112 9.66 6.99 6.51
C ASN A 112 8.84 5.98 7.31
N LYS A 113 9.34 5.52 8.47
CA LYS A 113 8.64 4.57 9.34
C LYS A 113 7.31 5.14 9.85
N GLU A 114 7.31 6.39 10.29
CA GLU A 114 6.10 7.09 10.74
C GLU A 114 5.15 7.35 9.58
N ALA A 115 5.66 7.69 8.40
CA ALA A 115 4.86 7.91 7.19
C ALA A 115 4.13 6.62 6.77
N ILE A 116 4.83 5.48 6.75
CA ILE A 116 4.26 4.15 6.45
C ILE A 116 3.18 3.77 7.48
N LYS A 117 3.45 4.01 8.77
CA LYS A 117 2.46 3.77 9.84
C LYS A 117 1.24 4.69 9.70
N ALA A 118 1.45 5.98 9.38
CA ALA A 118 0.39 6.97 9.22
C ALA A 118 -0.48 6.71 7.98
N SER A 119 0.06 6.10 6.93
CA SER A 119 -0.72 5.65 5.76
C SER A 119 -1.48 4.35 6.01
N GLY A 120 -1.17 3.62 7.08
CA GLY A 120 -1.67 2.26 7.29
C GLY A 120 -1.16 1.28 6.24
N LEU A 121 -0.01 1.56 5.63
CA LEU A 121 0.54 0.72 4.56
C LEU A 121 1.07 -0.59 5.16
N SER A 122 0.64 -1.70 4.58
CA SER A 122 1.21 -3.03 4.81
C SER A 122 1.60 -3.67 3.47
N TRP A 123 2.28 -4.81 3.52
CA TRP A 123 2.66 -5.55 2.33
C TRP A 123 2.22 -7.00 2.46
N ILE A 124 1.76 -7.55 1.33
CA ILE A 124 1.34 -8.94 1.23
C ILE A 124 2.02 -9.57 0.00
N ILE A 125 2.16 -10.88 0.03
CA ILE A 125 2.52 -11.66 -1.15
C ILE A 125 1.33 -12.52 -1.56
N ILE A 126 1.12 -12.63 -2.87
CA ILE A 126 0.15 -13.54 -3.47
C ILE A 126 0.94 -14.52 -4.33
N LEU A 127 0.83 -15.80 -3.98
CA LEU A 127 1.38 -16.91 -4.74
C LEU A 127 0.27 -17.46 -5.63
N LYS A 128 0.55 -17.63 -6.92
CA LYS A 128 -0.41 -18.17 -7.86
C LYS A 128 0.03 -19.53 -8.36
N ASP A 129 -0.84 -20.51 -8.23
CA ASP A 129 -0.63 -21.86 -8.72
C ASP A 129 -0.74 -21.91 -10.25
N LYS A 130 -0.18 -22.95 -10.86
CA LYS A 130 -0.37 -23.27 -12.29
C LYS A 130 -1.84 -23.48 -12.66
N SER A 131 -2.68 -23.87 -11.70
CA SER A 131 -4.14 -23.97 -11.85
C SER A 131 -4.89 -22.63 -11.76
N GLY A 132 -4.19 -21.55 -11.41
CA GLY A 132 -4.77 -20.23 -11.22
C GLY A 132 -5.27 -19.93 -9.80
N LYS A 133 -5.19 -20.88 -8.87
CA LYS A 133 -5.51 -20.66 -7.45
C LYS A 133 -4.53 -19.67 -6.81
N GLU A 134 -5.03 -18.74 -6.02
CA GLU A 134 -4.22 -17.74 -5.31
C GLU A 134 -4.12 -18.08 -3.81
N HIS A 135 -2.89 -18.02 -3.28
CA HIS A 135 -2.60 -18.14 -1.85
C HIS A 135 -2.04 -16.81 -1.35
N VAL A 136 -2.74 -16.21 -0.38
CA VAL A 136 -2.40 -14.88 0.15
C VAL A 136 -1.69 -15.03 1.50
N ILE A 137 -0.51 -14.42 1.62
CA ILE A 137 0.25 -14.39 2.87
C ILE A 137 0.37 -12.94 3.34
N GLU A 138 -0.38 -12.63 4.39
CA GLU A 138 -0.51 -11.26 4.92
C GLU A 138 0.42 -10.98 6.10
N LYS A 139 0.70 -12.00 6.92
CA LYS A 139 1.53 -11.84 8.12
C LYS A 139 2.99 -11.67 7.72
N ALA A 140 3.53 -10.49 7.97
CA ALA A 140 4.90 -10.12 7.64
C ALA A 140 5.59 -9.48 8.84
N ASN A 141 6.86 -9.84 9.05
CA ASN A 141 7.74 -9.16 9.99
C ASN A 141 8.50 -8.05 9.27
N LEU A 142 8.38 -6.82 9.78
CA LEU A 142 9.00 -5.64 9.20
C LEU A 142 10.26 -5.25 9.98
N SER A 143 11.37 -5.04 9.26
CA SER A 143 12.58 -4.43 9.79
C SER A 143 12.84 -3.14 9.03
N PHE A 144 12.71 -2.00 9.72
CA PHE A 144 13.00 -0.68 9.15
C PHE A 144 14.49 -0.39 9.28
N LYS A 145 15.13 -0.05 8.17
CA LYS A 145 16.52 0.43 8.08
C LYS A 145 16.52 1.91 7.68
N ASP A 146 17.72 2.48 7.53
CA ASP A 146 17.89 3.90 7.22
C ASP A 146 17.45 4.24 5.79
N THR A 147 17.74 3.36 4.82
CA THR A 147 17.42 3.57 3.39
C THR A 147 16.40 2.58 2.82
N SER A 148 16.03 1.55 3.59
CA SER A 148 15.16 0.47 3.12
C SER A 148 14.29 -0.11 4.22
N VAL A 149 13.30 -0.90 3.80
CA VAL A 149 12.55 -1.80 4.69
C VAL A 149 12.73 -3.23 4.21
N SER A 150 13.10 -4.12 5.14
CA SER A 150 13.12 -5.56 4.91
C SER A 150 11.81 -6.16 5.42
N ILE A 151 11.16 -6.95 4.57
CA ILE A 151 9.88 -7.58 4.86
C ILE A 151 10.07 -9.08 4.78
N LEU A 152 9.80 -9.79 5.88
CA LEU A 152 9.96 -11.23 5.99
C LEU A 152 8.60 -11.91 6.14
N TRP A 153 8.26 -12.79 5.21
CA TRP A 153 7.11 -13.69 5.29
C TRP A 153 7.58 -15.10 5.62
N TYR A 154 6.95 -15.72 6.60
CA TYR A 154 7.08 -17.13 6.94
C TYR A 154 5.69 -17.62 7.39
N SER A 155 5.33 -18.82 6.98
CA SER A 155 4.06 -19.48 7.23
C SER A 155 4.34 -20.95 7.54
N PRO A 156 3.55 -21.62 8.40
CA PRO A 156 3.60 -23.07 8.48
C PRO A 156 3.04 -23.73 7.22
N ASP A 157 2.10 -23.06 6.54
CA ASP A 157 1.34 -23.59 5.42
C ASP A 157 1.79 -22.91 4.11
N TRP A 158 2.96 -23.29 3.59
CA TRP A 158 3.40 -22.84 2.26
C TRP A 158 2.98 -23.84 1.19
N PRO A 159 2.51 -23.38 0.01
CA PRO A 159 2.35 -24.26 -1.13
C PRO A 159 3.73 -24.77 -1.62
N SER A 160 3.75 -26.00 -2.12
CA SER A 160 4.95 -26.56 -2.77
C SER A 160 5.36 -25.69 -3.97
N LEU A 161 6.67 -25.52 -4.18
CA LEU A 161 7.18 -24.75 -5.30
C LEU A 161 6.78 -25.33 -6.66
N ASP A 162 6.58 -26.65 -6.75
CA ASP A 162 6.30 -27.36 -7.99
C ASP A 162 4.95 -26.96 -8.61
N ILE A 163 4.00 -26.56 -7.76
CA ILE A 163 2.67 -26.12 -8.20
C ILE A 163 2.61 -24.62 -8.47
N LEU A 164 3.60 -23.85 -8.02
CA LEU A 164 3.62 -22.40 -8.15
C LEU A 164 4.04 -21.95 -9.54
N SER A 165 3.46 -20.85 -10.00
CA SER A 165 3.79 -20.20 -11.27
C SER A 165 4.40 -18.83 -11.06
N THR A 166 3.77 -18.00 -10.21
CA THR A 166 4.14 -16.61 -10.01
C THR A 166 3.99 -16.20 -8.55
N LEU A 167 4.82 -15.25 -8.15
CA LEU A 167 4.74 -14.55 -6.88
C LEU A 167 4.56 -13.06 -7.17
N LYS A 168 3.54 -12.45 -6.57
CA LYS A 168 3.25 -11.03 -6.71
C LYS A 168 3.35 -10.33 -5.36
N LEU A 169 4.14 -9.26 -5.32
CA LEU A 169 4.30 -8.40 -4.15
C LEU A 169 3.37 -7.20 -4.26
N PHE A 170 2.55 -6.97 -3.23
CA PHE A 170 1.59 -5.88 -3.19
C PHE A 170 1.83 -4.96 -1.99
N GLY A 171 1.69 -3.65 -2.23
CA GLY A 171 1.38 -2.68 -1.20
C GLY A 171 -0.12 -2.66 -0.93
N VAL A 172 -0.51 -2.66 0.34
CA VAL A 172 -1.90 -2.71 0.78
C VAL A 172 -2.19 -1.50 1.66
N THR A 173 -3.17 -0.70 1.27
CA THR A 173 -3.61 0.47 2.04
C THR A 173 -5.09 0.40 2.38
N PRO A 174 -5.49 0.74 3.62
CA PRO A 174 -6.89 0.79 3.98
C PRO A 174 -7.58 1.94 3.24
N LEU A 175 -8.74 1.68 2.64
CA LEU A 175 -9.53 2.75 2.00
C LEU A 175 -10.05 3.77 3.02
N LEU A 176 -10.30 3.32 4.25
CA LEU A 176 -10.88 4.10 5.34
C LEU A 176 -10.06 3.88 6.61
N PRO A 177 -9.07 4.73 6.93
CA PRO A 177 -8.17 4.53 8.07
C PRO A 177 -8.81 4.83 9.43
N ASP A 178 -9.77 5.75 9.47
CA ASP A 178 -10.19 6.46 10.69
C ASP A 178 -11.35 5.81 11.46
N GLN A 179 -11.51 4.49 11.38
CA GLN A 179 -12.52 3.78 12.17
C GLN A 179 -11.85 2.91 13.20
N SER A 180 -11.89 3.39 14.45
CA SER A 180 -11.44 2.77 15.68
C SER A 180 -12.09 1.39 15.87
N ARG A 181 -11.40 0.34 15.42
CA ARG A 181 -11.48 -1.04 15.89
C ARG A 181 -10.35 -1.84 15.24
N ASP A 182 -10.00 -2.96 15.87
CA ASP A 182 -8.93 -3.86 15.43
C ASP A 182 -8.88 -4.05 13.92
N PRO A 183 -7.68 -4.25 13.33
CA PRO A 183 -7.55 -4.62 11.92
C PRO A 183 -8.25 -5.95 11.70
N SER A 184 -9.54 -5.90 11.38
CA SER A 184 -10.33 -7.06 11.02
C SER A 184 -9.84 -7.56 9.66
N LYS A 185 -9.80 -8.89 9.49
CA LYS A 185 -9.30 -9.57 8.28
C LYS A 185 -9.99 -9.13 6.98
N ASN A 186 -11.16 -8.49 7.06
CA ASN A 186 -11.99 -8.14 5.91
C ASN A 186 -12.15 -6.63 5.70
N ARG A 187 -11.16 -5.81 6.08
CA ARG A 187 -11.20 -4.37 5.82
C ARG A 187 -11.09 -4.10 4.31
N PRO A 188 -11.91 -3.19 3.74
CA PRO A 188 -11.74 -2.72 2.38
C PRO A 188 -10.37 -2.04 2.21
N CYS A 189 -9.52 -2.68 1.41
CA CYS A 189 -8.16 -2.23 1.16
C CYS A 189 -7.93 -2.08 -0.35
N ARG A 190 -7.08 -1.12 -0.71
CA ARG A 190 -6.53 -1.00 -2.05
C ARG A 190 -5.22 -1.78 -2.13
N ARG A 191 -5.09 -2.61 -3.16
CA ARG A 191 -3.86 -3.32 -3.51
C ARG A 191 -3.16 -2.59 -4.66
N SER A 192 -1.86 -2.41 -4.54
CA SER A 192 -0.99 -1.86 -5.57
C SER A 192 0.14 -2.83 -5.85
N LEU A 193 0.24 -3.32 -7.09
CA LEU A 193 1.30 -4.24 -7.50
C LEU A 193 2.65 -3.50 -7.48
N ILE A 194 3.61 -4.05 -6.75
CA ILE A 194 4.97 -3.51 -6.65
C ILE A 194 5.90 -4.26 -7.60
N ALA A 195 5.84 -5.59 -7.58
CA ALA A 195 6.67 -6.45 -8.40
C ALA A 195 6.00 -7.81 -8.63
N GLU A 196 6.32 -8.42 -9.77
CA GLU A 196 5.87 -9.75 -10.16
C GLU A 196 7.09 -10.59 -10.53
N TYR A 197 7.12 -11.82 -10.02
CA TYR A 197 8.23 -12.74 -10.17
C TYR A 197 7.72 -14.07 -10.71
N HIS A 198 8.41 -14.60 -11.71
CA HIS A 198 8.15 -15.93 -12.23
C HIS A 198 8.92 -16.94 -11.38
N LEU A 199 8.19 -17.91 -10.81
CA LEU A 199 8.77 -18.96 -9.99
C LEU A 199 9.02 -20.25 -10.78
N ALA A 200 8.50 -20.33 -12.02
CA ALA A 200 8.77 -21.45 -12.90
C ALA A 200 10.28 -21.60 -13.09
N ASN A 201 10.78 -22.81 -12.83
CA ASN A 201 12.18 -23.19 -13.00
C ASN A 201 13.16 -22.44 -12.08
N LEU A 202 12.72 -21.93 -10.92
CA LEU A 202 13.60 -21.22 -9.98
C LEU A 202 14.85 -22.04 -9.61
N THR A 203 14.69 -23.33 -9.34
CA THR A 203 15.77 -24.25 -8.99
C THR A 203 16.64 -24.67 -10.17
N GLU A 204 16.11 -24.61 -11.40
CA GLU A 204 16.80 -25.06 -12.62
C GLU A 204 17.54 -23.91 -13.34
N SER A 205 16.98 -22.70 -13.30
CA SER A 205 17.44 -21.54 -14.08
C SER A 205 18.23 -20.51 -13.29
N SER A 206 18.10 -20.50 -11.95
CA SER A 206 18.75 -19.49 -11.10
C SER A 206 19.87 -20.11 -10.28
N VAL A 207 21.04 -19.47 -10.33
CA VAL A 207 22.18 -19.83 -9.47
C VAL A 207 21.82 -19.53 -8.03
N ALA A 208 21.91 -20.53 -7.16
CA ALA A 208 21.69 -20.33 -5.73
C ALA A 208 22.72 -19.36 -5.17
N VAL A 209 22.24 -18.36 -4.44
CA VAL A 209 23.07 -17.30 -3.82
C VAL A 209 23.86 -17.86 -2.64
N GLY A 210 23.30 -18.89 -1.99
CA GLY A 210 23.94 -19.59 -0.88
C GLY A 210 23.07 -20.75 -0.41
N ALA A 211 23.64 -21.62 0.40
CA ALA A 211 22.91 -22.74 1.00
C ALA A 211 23.53 -23.13 2.35
N ASP A 212 22.71 -23.61 3.27
CA ASP A 212 23.17 -24.26 4.50
C ASP A 212 22.76 -25.75 4.52
N LYS A 213 22.69 -26.40 5.69
CA LYS A 213 22.29 -27.81 5.78
C LYS A 213 20.82 -28.06 5.43
N LEU A 214 19.94 -27.08 5.62
CA LEU A 214 18.48 -27.24 5.53
C LEU A 214 17.85 -26.42 4.40
N VAL A 215 18.39 -25.23 4.12
CA VAL A 215 17.81 -24.23 3.24
C VAL A 215 18.77 -23.88 2.11
N GLN A 216 18.21 -23.68 0.91
CA GLN A 216 18.88 -23.09 -0.25
C GLN A 216 18.27 -21.72 -0.56
N LEU A 217 19.11 -20.74 -0.87
CA LEU A 217 18.72 -19.35 -1.08
C LEU A 217 18.81 -18.97 -2.55
N PHE A 218 17.75 -18.32 -3.03
CA PHE A 218 17.65 -17.78 -4.39
C PHE A 218 17.34 -16.28 -4.31
N SER A 219 18.01 -15.47 -5.13
CA SER A 219 17.69 -14.06 -5.29
C SER A 219 16.96 -13.84 -6.60
N LEU A 220 15.81 -13.17 -6.50
CA LEU A 220 14.98 -12.77 -7.61
C LEU A 220 14.98 -11.25 -7.70
N ASN A 221 15.25 -10.74 -8.89
CA ASN A 221 15.25 -9.31 -9.12
C ASN A 221 13.85 -8.79 -9.43
N PRO A 222 13.46 -7.63 -8.88
CA PRO A 222 14.25 -6.76 -8.01
C PRO A 222 14.11 -7.06 -6.50
N GLY A 223 15.22 -7.36 -5.82
CA GLY A 223 15.31 -7.26 -4.35
C GLY A 223 14.49 -8.29 -3.54
N LEU A 224 14.10 -9.42 -4.15
CA LEU A 224 13.43 -10.52 -3.48
C LEU A 224 14.42 -11.65 -3.20
N LEU A 225 14.31 -12.27 -2.04
CA LEU A 225 15.06 -13.44 -1.61
C LEU A 225 14.07 -14.53 -1.21
N ILE A 226 14.28 -15.74 -1.71
CA ILE A 226 13.47 -16.92 -1.40
C ILE A 226 14.37 -17.99 -0.80
N GLY A 227 14.01 -18.47 0.38
CA GLY A 227 14.60 -19.66 0.99
C GLY A 227 13.72 -20.88 0.75
N ILE A 228 14.31 -21.97 0.28
CA ILE A 228 13.64 -23.24 -0.01
C ILE A 228 14.24 -24.35 0.84
N TRP A 229 13.40 -25.20 1.44
CA TRP A 229 13.84 -26.40 2.14
C TRP A 229 14.39 -27.44 1.16
N LYS A 230 15.61 -27.90 1.38
CA LYS A 230 16.29 -28.87 0.50
C LYS A 230 15.58 -30.22 0.38
N GLU A 231 14.92 -30.67 1.45
CA GLU A 231 14.28 -31.99 1.49
C GLU A 231 12.91 -32.03 0.81
N LYS A 232 12.16 -30.91 0.84
CA LYS A 232 10.74 -30.88 0.48
C LYS A 232 10.41 -30.01 -0.74
N ASN A 233 11.38 -29.25 -1.24
CA ASN A 233 11.17 -28.23 -2.27
C ASN A 233 10.03 -27.24 -1.90
N GLU A 234 9.87 -26.98 -0.61
CA GLU A 234 8.86 -26.08 -0.04
C GLU A 234 9.51 -24.74 0.31
N ILE A 235 8.74 -23.66 0.18
CA ILE A 235 9.21 -22.34 0.60
C ILE A 235 9.37 -22.33 2.13
N ALA A 236 10.58 -22.01 2.60
CA ALA A 236 10.85 -21.78 4.01
C ALA A 236 10.42 -20.36 4.40
N PHE A 237 10.88 -19.38 3.63
CA PHE A 237 10.56 -17.98 3.82
C PHE A 237 10.76 -17.19 2.54
N VAL A 238 10.10 -16.04 2.48
CA VAL A 238 10.31 -15.02 1.44
C VAL A 238 10.71 -13.73 2.13
N MET A 239 11.75 -13.06 1.63
CA MET A 239 12.19 -11.77 2.13
C MET A 239 12.27 -10.76 0.97
N ALA A 240 11.60 -9.62 1.10
CA ALA A 240 11.76 -8.50 0.17
C ALA A 240 12.55 -7.38 0.83
N SER A 241 13.52 -6.82 0.10
CA SER A 241 14.23 -5.60 0.48
C SER A 241 13.75 -4.45 -0.41
N LEU A 242 12.99 -3.53 0.18
CA LEU A 242 12.40 -2.41 -0.55
C LEU A 242 13.07 -1.11 -0.14
N HIS A 243 13.80 -0.51 -1.07
CA HIS A 243 14.41 0.80 -0.88
C HIS A 243 13.35 1.90 -0.77
N TYR A 244 13.56 2.91 0.10
CA TYR A 244 12.58 3.96 0.37
C TYR A 244 12.33 4.90 -0.80
N HIS A 245 13.23 4.95 -1.78
CA HIS A 245 13.00 5.72 -2.99
C HIS A 245 11.66 5.34 -3.63
N GLN A 246 10.75 6.33 -3.63
CA GLN A 246 9.40 6.22 -4.17
C GLN A 246 8.60 5.01 -3.64
N LEU A 247 8.92 4.51 -2.44
CA LEU A 247 8.29 3.30 -1.92
C LEU A 247 6.80 3.51 -1.64
N LEU A 248 6.44 4.67 -1.08
CA LEU A 248 5.06 5.03 -0.80
C LEU A 248 4.26 5.15 -2.10
N GLU A 249 4.82 5.80 -3.11
CA GLU A 249 4.20 5.96 -4.43
C GLU A 249 3.97 4.60 -5.08
N ARG A 250 5.01 3.75 -5.13
CA ARG A 250 4.91 2.37 -5.68
C ARG A 250 3.88 1.52 -4.95
N SER A 251 3.76 1.71 -3.63
CA SER A 251 2.85 0.91 -2.79
C SER A 251 1.41 1.43 -2.77
N ILE A 252 1.14 2.66 -3.20
CA ILE A 252 -0.18 3.33 -3.04
C ILE A 252 -0.80 3.74 -4.37
N LEU A 253 0.00 4.20 -5.33
CA LEU A 253 -0.50 4.80 -6.57
C LEU A 253 -0.73 3.77 -7.68
N GLY A 254 -0.16 2.57 -7.54
CA GLY A 254 -0.38 1.45 -8.47
C GLY A 254 -1.82 0.92 -8.47
N SER A 255 -2.07 -0.06 -9.34
CA SER A 255 -3.31 -0.83 -9.36
C SER A 255 -3.04 -2.28 -8.96
N ALA A 256 -4.10 -3.08 -8.83
CA ALA A 256 -3.96 -4.51 -8.53
C ALA A 256 -3.31 -5.31 -9.69
N THR A 257 -3.23 -4.74 -10.89
CA THR A 257 -2.73 -5.44 -12.09
C THR A 257 -1.56 -4.72 -12.75
N VAL A 258 -1.37 -3.43 -12.48
CA VAL A 258 -0.37 -2.58 -13.13
C VAL A 258 0.51 -1.92 -12.08
N GLN A 259 1.83 -2.09 -12.25
CA GLN A 259 2.84 -1.46 -11.41
C GLN A 259 2.82 0.07 -11.62
N TYR A 260 3.12 0.81 -10.56
CA TYR A 260 3.33 2.25 -10.68
C TYR A 260 4.70 2.52 -11.32
N VAL A 261 4.69 3.18 -12.47
CA VAL A 261 5.90 3.63 -13.14
C VAL A 261 6.13 5.10 -12.77
N PRO A 262 7.21 5.43 -12.05
CA PRO A 262 7.53 6.82 -11.76
C PRO A 262 7.89 7.57 -13.05
N PRO A 263 7.70 8.90 -13.09
CA PRO A 263 8.14 9.70 -14.21
C PRO A 263 9.65 9.51 -14.43
N PRO A 264 10.12 9.43 -15.69
CA PRO A 264 11.53 9.25 -15.97
C PRO A 264 12.33 10.40 -15.36
N ASN A 265 13.40 10.06 -14.65
CA ASN A 265 14.30 11.06 -14.09
C ASN A 265 15.03 11.72 -15.27
N LYS A 266 14.68 12.97 -15.57
CA LYS A 266 15.39 13.74 -16.61
C LYS A 266 16.65 14.31 -15.96
N PRO A 267 17.85 13.93 -16.43
CA PRO A 267 19.06 14.58 -15.95
C PRO A 267 18.94 16.08 -16.24
N VAL A 268 19.38 16.91 -15.29
CA VAL A 268 19.51 18.35 -15.52
C VAL A 268 20.59 18.52 -16.58
N LEU A 269 20.28 19.25 -17.65
CA LEU A 269 21.28 19.61 -18.65
C LEU A 269 22.23 20.60 -17.99
N ASP A 270 23.46 20.17 -17.77
CA ASP A 270 24.58 21.01 -17.35
C ASP A 270 25.53 21.15 -18.55
N ASP A 271 25.98 22.37 -18.81
CA ASP A 271 26.85 22.77 -19.92
C ASP A 271 28.34 22.57 -19.63
N ILE A 272 28.67 22.08 -18.43
CA ILE A 272 30.04 22.00 -17.93
C ILE A 272 30.75 20.66 -18.24
N ASP A 273 30.04 19.54 -18.42
CA ASP A 273 30.68 18.22 -18.63
C ASP A 273 30.55 17.68 -20.07
N PRO A 274 31.66 17.54 -20.82
CA PRO A 274 31.65 16.97 -22.17
C PRO A 274 31.40 15.44 -22.21
N GLU A 275 31.64 14.71 -21.12
CA GLU A 275 31.30 13.29 -21.00
C GLU A 275 30.12 13.09 -20.05
N TYR A 276 28.90 13.26 -20.58
CA TYR A 276 27.63 12.98 -19.87
C TYR A 276 27.67 11.64 -19.09
N GLY A 277 28.11 11.69 -17.83
CA GLY A 277 28.16 10.62 -16.85
C GLY A 277 27.30 10.93 -15.64
N LEU A 278 27.17 9.99 -14.71
CA LEU A 278 26.56 10.26 -13.40
C LEU A 278 27.64 10.85 -12.49
N HIS A 279 27.50 12.14 -12.14
CA HIS A 279 28.39 12.85 -11.23
C HIS A 279 27.74 13.09 -9.87
N ASP A 280 28.59 13.20 -8.85
CA ASP A 280 28.24 13.54 -7.46
C ASP A 280 27.20 12.60 -6.80
N TYR A 281 27.22 11.32 -7.16
CA TYR A 281 26.32 10.35 -6.50
C TYR A 281 26.87 9.92 -5.14
N SER A 282 25.93 9.65 -4.24
CA SER A 282 26.22 9.06 -2.93
C SER A 282 25.84 7.58 -2.94
N LEU A 283 26.79 6.71 -2.60
CA LEU A 283 26.55 5.28 -2.41
C LEU A 283 26.43 5.00 -0.91
N HIS A 284 25.27 4.53 -0.48
CA HIS A 284 25.05 4.06 0.87
C HIS A 284 25.04 2.52 0.89
N LEU A 285 25.99 1.91 1.59
CA LEU A 285 26.11 0.47 1.73
C LEU A 285 25.78 0.06 3.16
N HIS A 286 24.74 -0.77 3.29
CA HIS A 286 24.31 -1.31 4.56
C HIS A 286 24.33 -2.84 4.52
N MET A 287 25.12 -3.46 5.39
CA MET A 287 25.17 -4.90 5.60
C MET A 287 24.63 -5.21 6.98
N HIS A 288 23.58 -6.02 7.04
CA HIS A 288 22.92 -6.37 8.29
C HIS A 288 22.47 -7.83 8.31
N GLY A 289 22.46 -8.41 9.50
CA GLY A 289 21.73 -9.62 9.81
C GLY A 289 20.30 -9.31 10.26
N ARG A 290 19.66 -10.28 10.91
CA ARG A 290 18.28 -10.14 11.41
C ARG A 290 18.16 -9.13 12.55
N SER A 291 19.14 -9.14 13.47
CA SER A 291 19.17 -8.30 14.68
C SER A 291 20.37 -7.37 14.76
N CYS A 292 21.41 -7.58 13.94
CA CYS A 292 22.68 -6.86 14.05
C CYS A 292 23.02 -6.15 12.74
N SER A 293 23.63 -4.97 12.83
CA SER A 293 24.25 -4.27 11.71
C SER A 293 25.74 -4.56 11.72
N PHE A 294 26.30 -5.03 10.59
CA PHE A 294 27.71 -5.35 10.48
C PHE A 294 28.51 -4.22 9.85
N LEU A 295 27.93 -3.55 8.85
CA LEU A 295 28.56 -2.46 8.12
C LEU A 295 27.52 -1.44 7.71
N CYS A 296 27.80 -0.16 7.95
CA CYS A 296 26.99 0.95 7.45
C CYS A 296 27.97 2.05 7.02
N VAL A 297 28.13 2.23 5.71
CA VAL A 297 29.11 3.18 5.15
C VAL A 297 28.45 3.98 4.05
N THR A 298 28.79 5.27 3.99
CA THR A 298 28.34 6.17 2.93
C THR A 298 29.55 6.74 2.21
N PHE A 299 29.61 6.54 0.91
CA PHE A 299 30.58 7.15 0.02
C PHE A 299 29.89 8.31 -0.70
N LYS A 300 30.52 9.48 -0.71
CA LYS A 300 29.98 10.70 -1.34
C LYS A 300 30.84 11.09 -2.54
N SER A 301 30.26 11.92 -3.40
CA SER A 301 30.96 12.53 -4.54
C SER A 301 31.63 11.52 -5.46
N LEU A 302 30.93 10.42 -5.70
CA LEU A 302 31.35 9.43 -6.66
C LEU A 302 31.00 9.91 -8.09
N PHE A 303 31.79 9.49 -9.05
CA PHE A 303 31.61 9.81 -10.47
C PHE A 303 31.80 8.55 -11.31
N CYS A 304 30.97 8.40 -12.34
CA CYS A 304 30.99 7.26 -13.24
C CYS A 304 31.13 7.79 -14.66
N ARG A 305 32.19 7.37 -15.34
CA ARG A 305 32.38 7.67 -16.77
C ARG A 305 31.36 6.87 -17.58
N LYS A 306 31.02 7.35 -18.77
CA LYS A 306 30.18 6.60 -19.71
C LYS A 306 30.85 5.24 -20.00
N GLY A 307 30.15 4.15 -19.67
CA GLY A 307 30.54 2.78 -20.02
C GLY A 307 29.98 2.39 -21.38
#